data_AF-A0A964EVW1-F1
#
_entry.id   AF-A0A964EVW1-F1
#
_cell.length_a   1.000
_cell.length_b   1.000
_cell.length_c   1.000
_cell.angle_alpha   90.00
_cell.angle_beta   90.00
_cell.angle_gamma   90.00
#
_symmetry.space_group_name_H-M   'P 1'
#
loop_
_entity.id
_entity.type
_entity.pdbx_description
1 polymer ?
#
loop_
_entity_poly.entity_id
_entity_poly.type
_entity_poly.pdbx_seq_one_letter_code
_entity_poly.pdbx_strand_id
1 'polypeptide(L)'
;MTLWTTETVRTSMLEQTLNRLSLDGWEVFSVLRGAPSDTGSPQVIVVAHRSASRREVEEAVETGPGWVEEARDLLQQGRKIQAIKLVRAATGWGLKESKEYVERDL
;
A
#
# COMPACT_ATOMS: atom_id res chain seq x y z
N MET A 1 -1.77 -1.08 21.44
CA MET A 1 -0.99 -1.86 20.45
C MET A 1 -1.80 -1.83 19.17
N THR A 2 -1.43 -0.95 18.25
CA THR A 2 -2.25 -0.61 17.07
C THR A 2 -2.24 -1.80 16.11
N LEU A 3 -3.39 -2.48 15.96
CA LEU A 3 -3.55 -3.59 15.03
C LEU A 3 -3.93 -3.03 13.65
N TRP A 4 -2.91 -2.87 12.79
CA TRP A 4 -3.06 -2.64 11.36
C TRP A 4 -2.53 -3.85 10.59
N THR A 5 -3.10 -4.11 9.41
CA THR A 5 -2.68 -5.19 8.53
C THR A 5 -2.68 -4.73 7.09
N THR A 6 -1.78 -5.30 6.30
CA THR A 6 -1.71 -5.11 4.85
C THR A 6 -1.84 -6.47 4.18
N GLU A 7 -2.86 -6.64 3.36
CA GLU A 7 -3.11 -7.90 2.66
C GLU A 7 -3.14 -7.66 1.15
N THR A 8 -2.26 -8.36 0.42
CA THR A 8 -2.28 -8.35 -1.04
C THR A 8 -3.32 -9.35 -1.53
N VAL A 9 -4.32 -8.86 -2.24
CA VAL A 9 -5.42 -9.67 -2.77
C VAL A 9 -5.63 -9.42 -4.26
N ARG A 10 -6.01 -10.46 -4.99
CA ARG A 10 -6.40 -10.29 -6.40
C ARG A 10 -7.61 -9.39 -6.49
N THR A 11 -7.68 -8.53 -7.52
CA THR A 11 -8.80 -7.60 -7.72
C THR A 11 -10.15 -8.32 -7.78
N SER A 12 -10.20 -9.54 -8.35
CA SER A 12 -11.42 -10.36 -8.39
C SER A 12 -11.87 -10.90 -7.02
N MET A 13 -10.98 -10.94 -6.03
CA MET A 13 -11.26 -11.36 -4.65
C MET A 13 -11.39 -10.17 -3.70
N LEU A 14 -11.30 -8.93 -4.20
CA LEU A 14 -11.36 -7.72 -3.39
C LEU A 14 -12.65 -7.67 -2.57
N GLU A 15 -13.81 -7.83 -3.20
CA GLU A 15 -15.11 -7.75 -2.53
C GLU A 15 -15.24 -8.77 -1.38
N GLN A 16 -14.82 -10.02 -1.60
CA GLN A 16 -14.81 -11.07 -0.57
C GLN A 16 -13.86 -10.72 0.58
N THR A 17 -12.70 -10.13 0.27
CA THR A 17 -11.72 -9.70 1.28
C THR A 17 -12.25 -8.55 2.11
N LEU A 18 -12.84 -7.53 1.47
CA LEU A 18 -13.45 -6.40 2.16
C LEU A 18 -14.59 -6.85 3.07
N ASN A 19 -15.44 -7.76 2.59
CA ASN A 19 -16.52 -8.31 3.39
C ASN A 19 -15.99 -9.12 4.59
N ARG A 20 -14.96 -9.95 4.40
CA ARG A 20 -14.32 -10.70 5.49
C ARG A 20 -13.72 -9.75 6.53
N LEU A 21 -12.95 -8.75 6.10
CA LEU A 21 -12.34 -7.77 6.99
C LEU A 21 -13.41 -7.03 7.81
N SER A 22 -14.50 -6.59 7.18
CA SER A 22 -15.63 -5.97 7.86
C SER A 22 -16.26 -6.88 8.93
N LEU A 23 -16.49 -8.17 8.60
CA LEU A 23 -17.02 -9.16 9.54
C LEU A 23 -16.08 -9.44 10.73
N ASP A 24 -14.77 -9.42 10.48
CA ASP A 24 -13.73 -9.60 11.50
C ASP A 24 -13.50 -8.31 12.34
N GLY A 25 -14.26 -7.24 12.09
CA GLY A 25 -14.16 -5.96 12.79
C GLY A 25 -12.96 -5.10 12.37
N TRP A 26 -12.45 -5.31 11.16
CA TRP A 26 -11.43 -4.49 10.53
C TRP A 26 -12.08 -3.45 9.62
N GLU A 27 -11.72 -2.19 9.83
CA GLU A 27 -12.06 -1.09 8.96
C GLU A 27 -11.01 -0.94 7.88
N VAL A 28 -11.46 -0.95 6.62
CA VAL A 28 -10.59 -0.78 5.46
C VAL A 28 -10.29 0.69 5.31
N PHE A 29 -9.01 0.99 5.28
CA PHE A 29 -8.53 2.34 5.23
C PHE A 29 -8.16 2.78 3.82
N SER A 30 -7.38 1.96 3.12
CA SER A 30 -6.95 2.27 1.77
C SER A 30 -6.77 0.98 0.95
N VAL A 31 -7.02 1.10 -0.34
CA VAL A 31 -6.82 0.01 -1.31
C VAL A 31 -5.84 0.52 -2.36
N LEU A 32 -4.59 0.07 -2.26
CA LEU A 32 -3.52 0.45 -3.17
C LEU A 32 -3.49 -0.52 -4.35
N ARG A 33 -3.12 -0.04 -5.54
CA ARG A 33 -2.89 -0.94 -6.68
C ARG A 33 -1.66 -1.80 -6.38
N GLY A 34 -1.80 -3.13 -6.35
CA GLY A 34 -0.73 -4.08 -6.12
C GLY A 34 -0.08 -4.52 -7.44
N ALA A 35 1.11 -5.11 -7.38
CA ALA A 35 1.74 -5.63 -8.58
C ALA A 35 0.92 -6.79 -9.16
N PRO A 36 0.84 -6.88 -10.49
CA PRO A 36 0.32 -8.07 -11.13
C PRO A 36 1.05 -9.30 -10.59
N SER A 37 0.28 -10.35 -10.30
CA SER A 37 0.84 -11.65 -9.89
C SER A 37 1.77 -12.20 -10.96
N ASP A 38 2.56 -13.24 -10.66
CA ASP A 38 3.35 -13.97 -11.68
C ASP A 38 2.49 -14.46 -12.87
N THR A 39 1.17 -14.58 -12.67
CA THR A 39 0.17 -14.94 -13.68
C THR A 39 -0.44 -13.73 -14.44
N GLY A 40 0.03 -12.50 -14.20
CA GLY A 40 -0.51 -11.28 -14.80
C GLY A 40 -1.85 -10.80 -14.25
N SER A 41 -2.36 -11.44 -13.18
CA SER A 41 -3.62 -11.05 -12.56
C SER A 41 -3.46 -9.74 -11.79
N PRO A 42 -4.34 -8.74 -11.98
CA PRO A 42 -4.29 -7.50 -11.22
C PRO A 42 -4.52 -7.79 -9.73
N GLN A 43 -3.72 -7.17 -8.87
CA GLN A 43 -3.81 -7.26 -7.42
C GLN A 43 -3.98 -5.88 -6.82
N VAL A 44 -4.43 -5.85 -5.57
CA VAL A 44 -4.54 -4.67 -4.74
C VAL A 44 -4.04 -5.00 -3.34
N ILE A 45 -3.44 -4.02 -2.67
CA ILE A 45 -3.04 -4.13 -1.27
C ILE A 45 -4.10 -3.43 -0.45
N VAL A 46 -4.80 -4.19 0.39
CA VAL A 46 -5.81 -3.68 1.29
C VAL A 46 -5.12 -3.37 2.62
N VAL A 47 -5.18 -2.10 3.02
CA VAL A 47 -4.73 -1.63 4.33
C VAL A 47 -5.96 -1.53 5.23
N ALA A 48 -5.96 -2.23 6.37
CA ALA A 48 -7.08 -2.21 7.30
C ALA A 48 -6.62 -2.12 8.76
N HIS A 49 -7.46 -1.58 9.63
CA HIS A 49 -7.20 -1.45 11.07
C HIS A 49 -8.39 -1.91 11.92
N ARG A 50 -8.14 -2.37 13.15
CA ARG A 50 -9.20 -2.84 14.08
C ARG A 50 -9.58 -1.82 15.17
N SER A 51 -8.76 -0.80 15.40
CA SER A 51 -8.90 0.06 16.60
C SER A 51 -8.33 1.47 16.48
N ALA A 52 -7.84 1.88 15.31
CA ALA A 52 -7.33 3.23 15.12
C ALA A 52 -8.49 4.22 15.02
N SER A 53 -8.48 5.28 15.82
CA SER A 53 -9.42 6.39 15.69
C SER A 53 -9.19 7.11 14.36
N ARG A 54 -10.22 7.79 13.83
CA ARG A 54 -10.15 8.57 12.58
C ARG A 54 -8.92 9.47 12.46
N ARG A 55 -8.42 10.02 13.58
CA ARG A 55 -7.19 10.81 13.65
C ARG A 55 -5.92 9.98 13.45
N GLU A 56 -5.80 8.84 14.12
CA GLU A 56 -4.66 7.93 13.97
C GLU A 56 -4.61 7.32 12.57
N VAL A 57 -5.79 7.15 11.98
CA VAL A 57 -6.00 6.75 10.60
C VAL A 57 -5.51 7.85 9.66
N GLU A 58 -6.03 9.09 9.77
CA GLU A 58 -5.58 10.25 8.97
C GLU A 58 -4.07 10.48 9.08
N GLU A 59 -3.50 10.42 10.28
CA GLU A 59 -2.07 10.55 10.54
C GLU A 59 -1.25 9.44 9.84
N ALA A 60 -1.74 8.19 9.87
CA ALA A 60 -1.10 7.07 9.16
C ALA A 60 -1.23 7.14 7.62
N VAL A 61 -2.22 7.84 7.06
CA VAL A 61 -2.24 8.18 5.61
C VAL A 61 -1.34 9.35 5.30
N GLU A 62 -1.29 10.37 6.15
CA GLU A 62 -0.40 11.52 5.96
C GLU A 62 1.07 11.11 5.99
N THR A 63 1.44 10.17 6.87
CA THR A 63 2.80 9.59 6.91
C THR A 63 2.97 8.41 5.94
N GLY A 64 1.86 7.90 5.38
CA GLY A 64 1.84 6.68 4.59
C GLY A 64 2.45 5.46 5.32
N PRO A 65 2.57 4.31 4.64
CA PRO A 65 3.53 3.30 5.03
C PRO A 65 4.91 3.97 5.19
N GLY A 66 5.69 3.69 6.24
CA GLY A 66 6.96 4.40 6.47
C GLY A 66 7.95 4.40 5.28
N TRP A 67 7.81 3.45 4.35
CA TRP A 67 8.56 3.42 3.10
C TRP A 67 8.07 4.41 2.02
N VAL A 68 6.83 4.90 2.09
CA VAL A 68 6.27 5.92 1.19
C VAL A 68 6.85 7.29 1.52
N GLU A 69 6.86 7.69 2.80
CA GLU A 69 7.48 8.94 3.24
C GLU A 69 8.97 8.97 2.85
N GLU A 70 9.68 7.87 3.12
CA GLU A 70 11.09 7.75 2.78
C GLU A 70 11.32 7.68 1.25
N ALA A 71 10.42 7.08 0.47
CA ALA A 71 10.49 7.15 -1.00
C ALA A 71 10.29 8.58 -1.52
N ARG A 72 9.42 9.36 -0.87
CA ARG A 72 9.17 10.77 -1.19
C ARG A 72 10.36 11.66 -0.86
N ASP A 73 10.99 11.45 0.28
CA ASP A 73 12.22 12.14 0.67
C ASP A 73 13.36 11.84 -0.30
N LEU A 74 13.51 10.57 -0.69
CA LEU A 74 14.48 10.17 -1.70
C LEU A 74 14.21 10.85 -3.05
N LEU A 75 12.95 11.03 -3.43
CA LEU A 75 12.58 11.80 -4.63
C LEU A 75 12.93 13.28 -4.51
N GLN A 76 12.62 13.92 -3.39
CA GLN A 76 12.96 15.33 -3.15
C GLN A 76 14.47 15.56 -3.17
N GLN A 77 15.25 14.57 -2.72
CA GLN A 77 16.71 14.58 -2.80
C GLN A 77 17.26 14.25 -4.21
N GLY A 78 16.40 14.06 -5.21
CA GLY A 78 16.80 13.66 -6.57
C GLY A 78 17.27 12.21 -6.71
N ARG A 79 17.14 11.40 -5.65
CA ARG A 79 17.58 9.99 -5.56
C ARG A 79 16.49 9.04 -6.04
N LYS A 80 15.93 9.30 -7.22
CA LYS A 80 14.79 8.56 -7.81
C LYS A 80 14.99 7.05 -7.88
N ILE A 81 16.19 6.58 -8.21
CA ILE A 81 16.50 5.14 -8.27
C ILE A 81 16.30 4.46 -6.92
N GLN A 82 16.62 5.15 -5.83
CA GLN A 82 16.48 4.59 -4.49
C GLN A 82 15.03 4.59 -4.03
N ALA A 83 14.25 5.63 -4.34
CA ALA A 83 12.81 5.64 -4.14
C ALA A 83 12.16 4.42 -4.85
N ILE A 84 12.53 4.17 -6.11
CA ILE A 84 12.06 2.99 -6.85
C ILE A 84 12.48 1.69 -6.17
N LYS A 85 13.73 1.57 -5.70
CA LYS A 85 14.19 0.37 -4.97
C LYS A 85 13.42 0.15 -3.67
N LEU A 86 13.13 1.21 -2.95
CA LEU A 86 12.40 1.16 -1.69
C LEU A 86 10.95 0.72 -1.92
N VAL A 87 10.28 1.33 -2.91
CA VAL A 87 8.93 0.91 -3.34
C VAL A 87 8.95 -0.55 -3.76
N ARG A 88 9.91 -0.99 -4.59
CA ARG A 88 10.05 -2.41 -4.97
C ARG A 88 10.21 -3.36 -3.79
N ALA A 89 11.05 -2.99 -2.82
CA ALA A 89 11.33 -3.82 -1.65
C ALA A 89 10.10 -3.91 -0.74
N ALA A 90 9.34 -2.83 -0.62
CA ALA A 90 8.18 -2.75 0.24
C ALA A 90 6.92 -3.38 -0.37
N THR A 91 6.74 -3.27 -1.69
CA THR A 91 5.51 -3.70 -2.38
C THR A 91 5.70 -4.97 -3.20
N GLY A 92 6.94 -5.42 -3.41
CA GLY A 92 7.29 -6.53 -4.30
C GLY A 92 7.10 -6.21 -5.78
N TRP A 93 6.84 -4.95 -6.13
CA TRP A 93 6.48 -4.58 -7.50
C TRP A 93 7.62 -4.77 -8.51
N GLY A 94 7.22 -4.98 -9.77
CA GLY A 94 8.12 -4.92 -10.90
C GLY A 94 8.77 -3.54 -11.02
N LEU A 95 9.89 -3.48 -11.75
CA LEU A 95 10.61 -2.23 -11.98
C LEU A 95 9.72 -1.19 -12.68
N LYS A 96 8.83 -1.64 -13.56
CA LYS A 96 7.91 -0.79 -14.31
C LYS A 96 6.88 -0.16 -13.38
N GLU A 97 6.17 -0.97 -12.59
CA GLU A 97 5.12 -0.47 -11.69
C GLU A 97 5.71 0.45 -10.61
N SER A 98 6.88 0.09 -10.07
CA SER A 98 7.53 0.91 -9.04
C SER A 98 8.00 2.25 -9.58
N LYS A 99 8.50 2.27 -10.82
CA LYS A 99 8.83 3.53 -11.50
C LYS A 99 7.58 4.36 -11.74
N GLU A 100 6.51 3.75 -12.24
CA GLU A 100 5.26 4.46 -12.55
C GLU A 100 4.67 5.11 -11.30
N TYR A 101 4.63 4.40 -10.18
CA TYR A 101 4.16 4.93 -8.91
C TYR A 101 5.02 6.08 -8.39
N VAL A 102 6.34 5.92 -8.40
CA VAL A 102 7.31 6.96 -8.02
C VAL A 102 7.22 8.21 -8.92
N GLU A 103 6.72 8.06 -10.14
CA GLU A 103 6.57 9.17 -11.09
C GLU A 103 5.20 9.84 -11.07
N ARG A 104 4.15 9.11 -10.69
CA ARG A 104 2.75 9.58 -10.80
C ARG A 104 2.09 9.85 -9.46
N ASP A 105 2.44 9.10 -8.43
CA ASP A 105 1.69 9.02 -7.17
C ASP A 105 2.49 9.52 -5.95
N LEU A 106 3.80 9.81 -6.09
CA LEU A 106 4.71 10.32 -5.05
C LEU A 106 5.16 11.77 -5.32
#